data_AF-A0A9D9PR56-F1
#
_entry.id   AF-A0A9D9PR56-F1
#
_cell.length_a   1.000
_cell.length_b   1.000
_cell.length_c   1.000
_cell.angle_alpha   90.00
_cell.angle_beta   90.00
_cell.angle_gamma   90.00
#
_symmetry.space_group_name_H-M   'P 1'
#
loop_
_entity.id
_entity.type
_entity.pdbx_description
1 polymer ?
#
loop_
_entity_poly.entity_id
_entity_poly.type
_entity_poly.pdbx_seq_one_letter_code
_entity_poly.pdbx_strand_id
1 'polypeptide(L)'
;MKIKTFITVVMLTVLPVSVWASVAVKVPEEWTSTEGYLDNMTLYAQVLRADGTPIDHEQSVLAAFDAQGRCRGTISPIDGPKGKLFQLGISADVTPEPGLVLKVLDAVSGEIFLVQETVDFANDAQVPDDGITNPLVLHVAGADVSLVLEPGWNLVALGRPVTAESVGQLLAASPLRLESEAYVQCTSVEEIQVGVGYWIFAATEKRIELVPDMSQMAEDVKLVKGWNLVGADREVPAWLPLAKEIYVWEAGTYRLTPKAIPGLGMWVYRE
;
A
#
# COMPACT_ATOMS: atom_id res chain seq x y z
N MET A 1 44.20 61.62 -9.70
CA MET A 1 44.64 60.25 -9.38
C MET A 1 43.48 59.55 -8.67
N LYS A 2 42.76 58.63 -9.34
CA LYS A 2 41.59 57.93 -8.76
C LYS A 2 42.00 56.51 -8.38
N ILE A 3 41.96 56.19 -7.09
CA ILE A 3 42.27 54.86 -6.55
C ILE A 3 40.97 54.05 -6.60
N LYS A 4 40.97 52.91 -7.32
CA LYS A 4 39.87 51.94 -7.33
C LYS A 4 40.17 50.85 -6.31
N THR A 5 39.36 50.78 -5.26
CA THR A 5 39.38 49.69 -4.28
C THR A 5 38.56 48.52 -4.82
N PHE A 6 39.18 47.36 -4.98
CA PHE A 6 38.49 46.10 -5.28
C PHE A 6 38.16 45.39 -3.96
N ILE A 7 36.87 45.14 -3.73
CA ILE A 7 36.39 44.32 -2.62
C ILE A 7 36.18 42.92 -3.16
N THR A 8 37.02 41.97 -2.73
CA THR A 8 36.84 40.55 -3.02
C THR A 8 35.86 39.97 -2.00
N VAL A 9 34.67 39.58 -2.46
CA VAL A 9 33.69 38.85 -1.65
C VAL A 9 33.98 37.36 -1.80
N VAL A 10 34.46 36.72 -0.74
CA VAL A 10 34.63 35.27 -0.67
C VAL A 10 33.28 34.66 -0.28
N MET A 11 32.61 34.02 -1.23
CA MET A 11 31.33 33.36 -1.00
C MET A 11 31.60 31.96 -0.41
N LEU A 12 31.34 31.81 0.89
CA LEU A 12 31.47 30.53 1.60
C LEU A 12 30.19 29.71 1.38
N THR A 13 30.25 28.69 0.52
CA THR A 13 29.16 27.74 0.31
C THR A 13 29.14 26.70 1.44
N VAL A 14 28.19 26.83 2.36
CA VAL A 14 27.88 25.79 3.35
C VAL A 14 26.98 24.76 2.67
N LEU A 15 27.50 23.57 2.39
CA LEU A 15 26.71 22.45 1.90
C LEU A 15 25.93 21.84 3.08
N PRO A 16 24.60 21.66 2.99
CA PRO A 16 23.84 20.94 4.01
C PRO A 16 24.23 19.47 3.99
N VAL A 17 24.77 18.97 5.10
CA VAL A 17 24.94 17.53 5.34
C VAL A 17 23.62 17.00 5.86
N SER A 18 22.84 16.34 5.00
CA SER A 18 21.67 15.57 5.42
C SER A 18 22.14 14.23 5.98
N VAL A 19 22.01 14.07 7.31
CA VAL A 19 22.20 12.78 7.99
C VAL A 19 20.89 12.03 7.87
N TRP A 20 20.84 11.02 7.00
CA TRP A 20 19.72 10.09 6.94
C TRP A 20 19.90 9.06 8.06
N ALA A 21 19.13 9.20 9.13
CA ALA A 21 19.05 8.15 10.14
C ALA A 21 18.16 7.03 9.59
N SER A 22 18.76 5.86 9.29
CA SER A 22 18.00 4.66 8.98
C SER A 22 17.35 4.16 10.27
N VAL A 23 16.04 4.28 10.39
CA VAL A 23 15.30 3.60 11.46
C VAL A 23 15.30 2.12 11.10
N ALA A 24 15.97 1.29 11.92
CA ALA A 24 15.90 -0.15 11.74
C ALA A 24 14.46 -0.61 12.04
N VAL A 25 13.79 -1.21 11.05
CA VAL A 25 12.47 -1.81 11.25
C VAL A 25 12.64 -3.01 12.18
N LYS A 26 11.95 -2.99 13.32
CA LYS A 26 12.00 -4.08 14.31
C LYS A 26 11.09 -5.20 13.84
N VAL A 27 11.66 -6.39 13.61
CA VAL A 27 10.89 -7.62 13.37
C VAL A 27 10.06 -7.92 14.63
N PRO A 28 8.76 -8.25 14.50
CA PRO A 28 7.92 -8.54 15.65
C PRO A 28 8.44 -9.74 16.47
N GLU A 29 8.25 -9.70 17.79
CA GLU A 29 8.78 -10.74 18.68
C GLU A 29 8.08 -12.09 18.49
N GLU A 30 6.86 -12.09 17.96
CA GLU A 30 6.10 -13.29 17.62
C GLU A 30 6.56 -13.98 16.33
N TRP A 31 7.50 -13.39 15.59
CA TRP A 31 8.11 -13.95 14.37
C TRP A 31 9.36 -14.77 14.72
N THR A 32 9.27 -15.54 15.78
CA THR A 32 10.31 -16.49 16.21
C THR A 32 9.82 -17.90 15.98
N SER A 33 10.51 -18.64 15.10
CA SER A 33 10.24 -20.07 14.93
C SER A 33 10.54 -20.81 16.23
N THR A 34 9.62 -21.70 16.63
CA THR A 34 9.86 -22.58 17.78
C THR A 34 10.82 -23.69 17.37
N GLU A 35 11.90 -23.91 18.12
CA GLU A 35 12.83 -25.02 17.85
C GLU A 35 12.18 -26.39 18.15
N GLY A 36 12.63 -27.44 17.46
CA GLY A 36 12.34 -28.83 17.84
C GLY A 36 11.32 -29.58 16.97
N TYR A 37 10.87 -29.00 15.86
CA TYR A 37 10.02 -29.68 14.90
C TYR A 37 10.74 -30.84 14.18
N LEU A 38 10.02 -31.93 13.91
CA LEU A 38 10.58 -33.15 13.32
C LEU A 38 10.72 -33.08 11.79
N ASP A 39 9.77 -32.42 11.12
CA ASP A 39 9.67 -32.36 9.67
C ASP A 39 10.03 -30.96 9.16
N ASN A 40 10.57 -30.89 7.94
CA ASN A 40 10.95 -29.61 7.31
C ASN A 40 10.48 -29.53 5.85
N MET A 41 10.29 -28.30 5.37
CA MET A 41 9.93 -27.94 4.01
C MET A 41 10.71 -26.68 3.64
N THR A 42 11.08 -26.54 2.36
CA THR A 42 11.64 -25.28 1.84
C THR A 42 10.74 -24.67 0.78
N LEU A 43 10.36 -23.40 0.97
CA LEU A 43 9.60 -22.59 0.04
C LEU A 43 10.52 -21.56 -0.63
N TYR A 44 10.66 -21.60 -1.94
CA TYR A 44 11.31 -20.57 -2.75
C TYR A 44 10.25 -19.63 -3.32
N ALA A 45 10.26 -18.37 -2.91
CA ALA A 45 9.23 -17.42 -3.31
C ALA A 45 9.78 -16.04 -3.69
N GLN A 46 9.12 -15.40 -4.66
CA GLN A 46 9.20 -13.96 -4.87
C GLN A 46 7.92 -13.33 -4.32
N VAL A 47 8.07 -12.25 -3.55
CA VAL A 47 6.92 -11.55 -2.98
C VAL A 47 6.71 -10.25 -3.72
N LEU A 48 5.54 -10.09 -4.33
CA LEU A 48 5.17 -8.94 -5.13
C LEU A 48 4.02 -8.18 -4.49
N ARG A 49 4.07 -6.86 -4.61
CA ARG A 49 2.95 -5.97 -4.35
C ARG A 49 1.92 -6.04 -5.48
N ALA A 50 0.77 -5.42 -5.24
CA ALA A 50 -0.34 -5.32 -6.18
C ALA A 50 0.05 -4.76 -7.57
N ASP A 51 1.00 -3.83 -7.60
CA ASP A 51 1.50 -3.17 -8.80
C ASP A 51 2.62 -3.97 -9.51
N GLY A 52 2.94 -5.17 -9.00
CA GLY A 52 4.05 -6.00 -9.48
C GLY A 52 5.41 -5.59 -8.94
N THR A 53 5.50 -4.56 -8.08
CA THR A 53 6.76 -4.16 -7.45
C THR A 53 7.20 -5.21 -6.44
N PRO A 54 8.45 -5.70 -6.50
CA PRO A 54 8.94 -6.70 -5.56
C PRO A 54 9.16 -6.11 -4.15
N ILE A 55 8.90 -6.92 -3.13
CA ILE A 55 9.36 -6.67 -1.75
C ILE A 55 10.71 -7.38 -1.60
N ASP A 56 11.80 -6.64 -1.83
CA ASP A 56 13.13 -7.22 -2.03
C ASP A 56 14.24 -6.62 -1.16
N HIS A 57 13.90 -5.70 -0.26
CA HIS A 57 14.86 -5.09 0.66
C HIS A 57 15.47 -6.12 1.61
N GLU A 58 16.77 -6.03 1.87
CA GLU A 58 17.54 -7.05 2.63
C GLU A 58 17.06 -7.24 4.08
N GLN A 59 16.41 -6.22 4.63
CA GLN A 59 15.82 -6.25 5.97
C GLN A 59 14.34 -6.67 5.98
N SER A 60 13.73 -6.89 4.81
CA SER A 60 12.39 -7.46 4.72
C SER A 60 12.41 -8.91 5.21
N VAL A 61 11.28 -9.40 5.70
CA VAL A 61 11.17 -10.75 6.28
C VAL A 61 9.89 -11.40 5.80
N LEU A 62 9.97 -12.63 5.29
CA LEU A 62 8.81 -13.49 5.03
C LEU A 62 8.70 -14.51 6.17
N ALA A 63 7.48 -14.76 6.64
CA ALA A 63 7.19 -15.68 7.72
C ALA A 63 5.97 -16.56 7.42
N ALA A 64 6.02 -17.82 7.88
CA ALA A 64 4.89 -18.76 7.84
C ALA A 64 4.29 -18.96 9.22
N PHE A 65 2.97 -19.08 9.29
CA PHE A 65 2.19 -19.28 10.51
C PHE A 65 1.20 -20.42 10.33
N ASP A 66 0.99 -21.21 11.39
CA ASP A 66 -0.08 -22.21 11.41
C ASP A 66 -1.46 -21.58 11.71
N ALA A 67 -2.50 -22.41 11.72
CA ALA A 67 -3.87 -21.98 12.03
C ALA A 67 -4.06 -21.47 13.48
N GLN A 68 -3.11 -21.72 14.37
CA GLN A 68 -3.10 -21.20 15.75
C GLN A 68 -2.25 -19.92 15.87
N GLY A 69 -1.67 -19.42 14.78
CA GLY A 69 -0.84 -18.23 14.75
C GLY A 69 0.60 -18.45 15.24
N ARG A 70 1.06 -19.70 15.37
CA ARG A 70 2.45 -20.01 15.75
C ARG A 70 3.36 -19.88 14.53
N CYS A 71 4.48 -19.18 14.68
CA CYS A 71 5.47 -19.03 13.62
C CYS A 71 6.20 -20.35 13.35
N ARG A 72 6.22 -20.75 12.08
CA ARG A 72 6.80 -22.01 11.57
C ARG A 72 8.13 -21.80 10.85
N GLY A 73 8.52 -20.55 10.62
CA GLY A 73 9.72 -20.19 9.90
C GLY A 73 9.73 -18.72 9.52
N THR A 74 10.94 -18.14 9.45
CA THR A 74 11.17 -16.78 8.96
C THR A 74 12.43 -16.72 8.11
N ILE A 75 12.47 -15.81 7.14
CA ILE A 75 13.67 -15.60 6.31
C ILE A 75 13.70 -14.18 5.71
N SER A 76 14.89 -13.65 5.50
CA SER A 76 15.13 -12.45 4.70
C SER A 76 15.45 -12.80 3.24
N PRO A 77 15.22 -11.90 2.28
CA PRO A 77 15.45 -12.22 0.87
C PRO A 77 16.94 -12.38 0.56
N ILE A 78 17.26 -13.31 -0.33
CA ILE A 78 18.59 -13.59 -0.87
C ILE A 78 18.62 -13.32 -2.37
N ASP A 79 19.82 -13.13 -2.93
CA ASP A 79 19.97 -12.97 -4.38
C ASP A 79 19.73 -14.29 -5.10
N GLY A 80 19.02 -14.22 -6.24
CA GLY A 80 18.80 -15.36 -7.11
C GLY A 80 18.74 -15.01 -8.60
N PRO A 81 18.52 -16.02 -9.44
CA PRO A 81 18.63 -15.90 -10.89
C PRO A 81 17.54 -15.01 -11.52
N LYS A 82 16.41 -14.81 -10.82
CA LYS A 82 15.29 -13.96 -11.25
C LYS A 82 15.13 -12.70 -10.37
N GLY A 83 16.20 -12.30 -9.67
CA GLY A 83 16.16 -11.23 -8.67
C GLY A 83 16.17 -11.78 -7.24
N LYS A 84 15.83 -10.91 -6.28
CA LYS A 84 15.74 -11.29 -4.86
C LYS A 84 14.59 -12.28 -4.64
N LEU A 85 14.79 -13.26 -3.76
CA LEU A 85 13.80 -14.27 -3.41
C LEU A 85 13.95 -14.70 -1.95
N PHE A 86 12.89 -15.24 -1.39
CA PHE A 86 12.83 -15.81 -0.06
C PHE A 86 12.99 -17.31 -0.15
N GLN A 87 13.99 -17.87 0.54
CA GLN A 87 14.16 -19.31 0.72
C GLN A 87 13.71 -19.70 2.12
N LEU A 88 12.39 -19.76 2.31
CA LEU A 88 11.77 -19.94 3.62
C LEU A 88 11.80 -21.42 4.02
N GLY A 89 12.55 -21.73 5.07
CA GLY A 89 12.42 -23.00 5.77
C GLY A 89 11.18 -22.97 6.66
N ILE A 90 10.31 -23.98 6.51
CA ILE A 90 9.10 -24.17 7.30
C ILE A 90 9.27 -25.50 8.04
N SER A 91 8.96 -25.56 9.33
CA SER A 91 9.08 -26.79 10.12
C SER A 91 7.82 -27.09 10.90
N ALA A 92 7.38 -28.34 10.94
CA ALA A 92 6.16 -28.79 11.62
C ALA A 92 6.33 -30.19 12.24
N ASP A 93 5.41 -30.58 13.13
CA ASP A 93 5.35 -31.93 13.73
C ASP A 93 4.33 -32.85 13.05
N VAL A 94 3.51 -32.29 12.16
CA VAL A 94 2.39 -32.99 11.53
C VAL A 94 2.47 -32.80 10.02
N THR A 95 2.39 -33.90 9.30
CA THR A 95 2.36 -33.92 7.84
C THR A 95 1.16 -34.73 7.33
N PRO A 96 0.31 -34.18 6.43
CA PRO A 96 0.31 -32.79 5.95
C PRO A 96 -0.32 -31.81 6.96
N GLU A 97 0.15 -30.56 6.97
CA GLU A 97 -0.46 -29.44 7.70
C GLU A 97 -0.97 -28.42 6.66
N PRO A 98 -2.28 -28.43 6.32
CA PRO A 98 -2.81 -27.55 5.28
C PRO A 98 -3.01 -26.12 5.78
N GLY A 99 -2.98 -25.17 4.84
CA GLY A 99 -3.42 -23.79 5.07
C GLY A 99 -2.47 -22.94 5.92
N LEU A 100 -1.16 -23.06 5.72
CA LEU A 100 -0.22 -22.11 6.33
C LEU A 100 -0.50 -20.71 5.82
N VAL A 101 -0.50 -19.76 6.75
CA VAL A 101 -0.68 -18.34 6.50
C VAL A 101 0.69 -17.70 6.37
N LEU A 102 0.93 -17.00 5.27
CA LEU A 102 2.18 -16.30 5.01
C LEU A 102 2.00 -14.80 5.30
N LYS A 103 3.01 -14.17 5.92
CA LYS A 103 3.08 -12.72 6.11
C LYS A 103 4.46 -12.21 5.74
N VAL A 104 4.54 -10.99 5.22
CA VAL A 104 5.82 -10.34 4.91
C VAL A 104 5.91 -8.98 5.59
N LEU A 105 7.04 -8.70 6.23
CA LEU A 105 7.41 -7.39 6.73
C LEU A 105 8.24 -6.71 5.64
N ASP A 106 7.76 -5.59 5.13
CA ASP A 106 8.53 -4.76 4.21
C ASP A 106 9.36 -3.74 4.99
N ALA A 107 10.68 -3.85 4.90
CA ALA A 107 11.56 -2.93 5.60
C ALA A 107 11.56 -1.50 5.04
N VAL A 108 11.09 -1.28 3.80
CA VAL A 108 11.01 0.06 3.22
C VAL A 108 9.83 0.84 3.79
N SER A 109 8.64 0.24 3.86
CA SER A 109 7.45 0.87 4.43
C SER A 109 7.35 0.70 5.95
N GLY A 110 7.98 -0.34 6.50
CA GLY A 110 7.82 -0.77 7.89
C GLY A 110 6.49 -1.50 8.16
N GLU A 111 5.75 -1.86 7.12
CA GLU A 111 4.42 -2.49 7.23
C GLU A 111 4.50 -4.01 7.12
N ILE A 112 3.56 -4.69 7.79
CA ILE A 112 3.35 -6.13 7.66
C ILE A 112 2.18 -6.36 6.72
N PHE A 113 2.41 -7.15 5.68
CA PHE A 113 1.40 -7.54 4.72
C PHE A 113 1.03 -9.01 4.88
N LEU A 114 -0.24 -9.31 4.64
CA LEU A 114 -0.74 -10.66 4.48
C LEU A 114 -0.51 -11.13 3.05
N VAL A 115 0.11 -12.29 2.90
CA VAL A 115 0.24 -12.95 1.60
C VAL A 115 -1.07 -13.68 1.28
N GLN A 116 -1.52 -13.57 0.05
CA GLN A 116 -2.83 -14.07 -0.38
C GLN A 116 -2.85 -15.57 -0.62
N GLU A 117 -1.73 -16.12 -1.10
CA GLU A 117 -1.58 -17.55 -1.32
C GLU A 117 -1.41 -18.29 0.00
N THR A 118 -2.13 -19.40 0.13
CA THR A 118 -1.89 -20.38 1.18
C THR A 118 -0.94 -21.46 0.68
N VAL A 119 -0.11 -21.97 1.57
CA VAL A 119 0.79 -23.08 1.27
C VAL A 119 0.46 -24.24 2.22
N ASP A 120 0.35 -25.44 1.67
CA ASP A 120 0.21 -26.65 2.48
C ASP A 120 1.60 -27.19 2.81
N PHE A 121 1.82 -27.52 4.08
CA PHE A 121 3.05 -28.18 4.51
C PHE A 121 3.10 -29.62 4.02
N ALA A 122 4.23 -29.99 3.41
CA ALA A 122 4.55 -31.36 3.04
C ALA A 122 5.99 -31.68 3.48
N ASN A 123 6.18 -32.85 4.11
CA ASN A 123 7.48 -33.24 4.65
C ASN A 123 8.54 -33.42 3.55
N ASP A 124 9.73 -32.91 3.83
CA ASP A 124 10.91 -32.88 2.97
C ASP A 124 10.61 -32.32 1.56
N ALA A 125 9.56 -31.50 1.45
CA ALA A 125 9.14 -30.92 0.18
C ALA A 125 9.93 -29.66 -0.14
N GLN A 126 10.16 -29.48 -1.44
CA GLN A 126 10.63 -28.22 -2.00
C GLN A 126 9.52 -27.63 -2.84
N VAL A 127 9.14 -26.39 -2.54
CA VAL A 127 8.06 -25.71 -3.27
C VAL A 127 8.59 -24.43 -3.91
N PRO A 128 8.45 -24.26 -5.23
CA PRO A 128 8.11 -25.30 -6.20
C PRO A 128 9.27 -26.32 -6.40
N ASP A 129 9.00 -27.47 -7.03
CA ASP A 129 9.98 -28.55 -7.21
C ASP A 129 11.24 -28.09 -7.98
N ASP A 130 11.08 -27.13 -8.90
CA ASP A 130 12.16 -26.50 -9.68
C ASP A 130 12.89 -25.36 -8.92
N GLY A 131 12.47 -25.11 -7.67
CA GLY A 131 13.16 -24.33 -6.66
C GLY A 131 13.50 -22.91 -7.11
N ILE A 132 14.76 -22.53 -6.92
CA ILE A 132 15.25 -21.16 -7.16
C ILE A 132 15.13 -20.70 -8.62
N THR A 133 15.05 -21.63 -9.58
CA THR A 133 14.99 -21.28 -11.02
C THR A 133 13.61 -20.80 -11.44
N ASN A 134 12.58 -21.13 -10.66
CA ASN A 134 11.22 -20.75 -10.93
C ASN A 134 10.43 -20.56 -9.62
N PRO A 135 10.81 -19.57 -8.78
CA PRO A 135 10.20 -19.40 -7.48
C PRO A 135 8.69 -19.17 -7.57
N LEU A 136 7.96 -19.59 -6.54
CA LEU A 136 6.55 -19.28 -6.40
C LEU A 136 6.37 -17.76 -6.32
N VAL A 137 5.43 -17.21 -7.09
CA VAL A 137 5.10 -15.79 -6.99
C VAL A 137 3.99 -15.64 -5.97
N LEU A 138 4.31 -14.98 -4.87
CA LEU A 138 3.40 -14.64 -3.78
C LEU A 138 2.96 -13.19 -3.92
N HIS A 139 1.67 -12.94 -3.75
CA HIS A 139 1.10 -11.61 -3.80
C HIS A 139 0.71 -11.19 -2.40
N VAL A 140 1.09 -9.96 -2.03
CA VAL A 140 0.56 -9.36 -0.81
C VAL A 140 -0.72 -8.61 -1.12
N ALA A 141 -1.73 -8.82 -0.27
CA ALA A 141 -2.81 -7.86 -0.19
C ALA A 141 -2.20 -6.56 0.37
N GLY A 142 -2.48 -5.41 -0.27
CA GLY A 142 -2.11 -4.12 0.32
C GLY A 142 -2.62 -4.06 1.76
N ALA A 143 -1.82 -3.51 2.67
CA ALA A 143 -2.16 -3.41 4.09
C ALA A 143 -3.60 -2.90 4.25
N ASP A 144 -4.36 -3.45 5.21
CA ASP A 144 -5.74 -3.08 5.49
C ASP A 144 -5.90 -1.56 5.39
N VAL A 145 -6.58 -1.10 4.33
CA VAL A 145 -6.67 0.32 4.03
C VAL A 145 -7.83 0.86 4.86
N SER A 146 -7.53 1.32 6.07
CA SER A 146 -8.56 2.01 6.86
C SER A 146 -8.76 3.44 6.35
N LEU A 147 -10.03 3.79 6.13
CA LEU A 147 -10.50 5.16 5.94
C LEU A 147 -11.03 5.67 7.28
N VAL A 148 -10.38 6.70 7.81
CA VAL A 148 -10.82 7.38 9.04
C VAL A 148 -11.59 8.63 8.64
N LEU A 149 -12.87 8.66 8.98
CA LEU A 149 -13.74 9.81 8.83
C LEU A 149 -13.72 10.60 10.13
N GLU A 150 -13.34 11.87 10.07
CA GLU A 150 -13.42 12.78 11.21
C GLU A 150 -14.87 13.26 11.41
N PRO A 151 -15.25 13.71 12.62
CA PRO A 151 -16.54 14.36 12.82
C PRO A 151 -16.73 15.54 11.85
N GLY A 152 -17.82 15.53 11.09
CA GLY A 152 -18.17 16.53 10.09
C GLY A 152 -18.11 16.00 8.66
N TRP A 153 -17.87 16.90 7.72
CA TRP A 153 -17.80 16.59 6.29
C TRP A 153 -16.38 16.17 5.88
N ASN A 154 -16.28 14.98 5.29
CA ASN A 154 -15.06 14.38 4.80
C ASN A 154 -15.12 14.26 3.29
N LEU A 155 -14.08 14.73 2.61
CA LEU A 155 -13.91 14.54 1.18
C LEU A 155 -12.96 13.36 0.95
N VAL A 156 -13.51 12.23 0.53
CA VAL A 156 -12.79 10.97 0.40
C VAL A 156 -12.79 10.50 -1.04
N ALA A 157 -11.84 9.66 -1.41
CA ALA A 157 -11.82 9.02 -2.71
C ALA A 157 -11.12 7.67 -2.60
N LEU A 158 -11.50 6.73 -3.47
CA LEU A 158 -10.84 5.43 -3.54
C LEU A 158 -9.68 5.49 -4.52
N GLY A 159 -8.47 5.19 -4.03
CA GLY A 159 -7.27 5.14 -4.87
C GLY A 159 -7.17 3.89 -5.73
N ARG A 160 -7.87 2.81 -5.35
CA ARG A 160 -7.83 1.50 -5.98
C ARG A 160 -9.19 0.78 -5.84
N PRO A 161 -9.47 -0.24 -6.66
CA PRO A 161 -10.67 -1.05 -6.47
C PRO A 161 -10.68 -1.71 -5.09
N VAL A 162 -11.86 -1.82 -4.49
CA VAL A 162 -12.08 -2.46 -3.19
C VAL A 162 -13.23 -3.47 -3.32
N THR A 163 -13.27 -4.46 -2.43
CA THR A 163 -14.29 -5.50 -2.46
C THR A 163 -15.70 -4.93 -2.30
N ALA A 164 -16.71 -5.66 -2.80
CA ALA A 164 -18.11 -5.26 -2.65
C ALA A 164 -18.53 -5.07 -1.19
N GLU A 165 -17.94 -5.82 -0.26
CA GLU A 165 -18.16 -5.64 1.18
C GLU A 165 -17.67 -4.27 1.67
N SER A 166 -16.44 -3.88 1.30
CA SER A 166 -15.89 -2.55 1.61
C SER A 166 -16.70 -1.42 0.97
N VAL A 167 -17.19 -1.62 -0.28
CA VAL A 167 -18.12 -0.66 -0.89
C VAL A 167 -19.43 -0.57 -0.11
N GLY A 168 -19.96 -1.69 0.38
CA GLY A 168 -21.13 -1.72 1.25
C GLY A 168 -20.96 -0.90 2.54
N GLN A 169 -19.77 -0.95 3.16
CA GLN A 169 -19.46 -0.14 4.33
C GLN A 169 -19.41 1.37 4.01
N LEU A 170 -18.89 1.74 2.84
CA LEU A 170 -18.91 3.12 2.36
C LEU A 170 -20.33 3.59 2.09
N LEU A 171 -21.15 2.80 1.40
CA LEU A 171 -22.56 3.12 1.13
C LEU A 171 -23.37 3.32 2.42
N ALA A 172 -23.07 2.55 3.47
CA ALA A 172 -23.67 2.73 4.79
C ALA A 172 -23.31 4.08 5.45
N ALA A 173 -22.32 4.81 4.92
CA ALA A 173 -21.98 6.18 5.31
C ALA A 173 -22.66 7.24 4.43
N SER A 174 -23.55 6.85 3.51
CA SER A 174 -24.31 7.74 2.62
C SER A 174 -23.42 8.71 1.80
N PRO A 175 -22.49 8.20 0.99
CA PRO A 175 -21.57 9.04 0.23
C PRO A 175 -22.33 9.81 -0.85
N LEU A 176 -21.94 11.07 -1.04
CA LEU A 176 -22.48 11.97 -2.06
C LEU A 176 -21.43 12.20 -3.14
N ARG A 177 -21.76 11.89 -4.39
CA ARG A 177 -20.92 12.22 -5.55
C ARG A 177 -21.43 13.48 -6.24
N LEU A 178 -20.54 14.17 -6.95
CA LEU A 178 -20.95 15.25 -7.83
C LEU A 178 -21.41 14.69 -9.18
N GLU A 179 -22.61 15.06 -9.60
CA GLU A 179 -23.15 14.76 -10.92
C GLU A 179 -23.88 15.98 -11.48
N SER A 180 -23.48 16.44 -12.67
CA SER A 180 -24.13 17.55 -13.38
C SER A 180 -24.43 18.77 -12.47
N GLU A 181 -23.42 19.21 -11.70
CA GLU A 181 -23.48 20.35 -10.76
C GLU A 181 -24.27 20.14 -9.46
N ALA A 182 -24.83 18.95 -9.22
CA ALA A 182 -25.51 18.61 -7.98
C ALA A 182 -24.83 17.46 -7.24
N TYR A 183 -24.98 17.42 -5.92
CA TYR A 183 -24.60 16.25 -5.13
C TYR A 183 -25.73 15.23 -5.10
N VAL A 184 -25.42 14.02 -5.54
CA VAL A 184 -26.35 12.88 -5.57
C VAL A 184 -25.81 11.81 -4.63
N GLN A 185 -26.69 11.28 -3.78
CA GLN A 185 -26.34 10.19 -2.89
C GLN A 185 -26.13 8.89 -3.69
N CYS A 186 -25.03 8.20 -3.42
CA CYS A 186 -24.80 6.88 -3.97
C CYS A 186 -25.62 5.84 -3.20
N THR A 187 -26.27 4.94 -3.95
CA THR A 187 -27.19 3.93 -3.43
C THR A 187 -26.81 2.51 -3.83
N SER A 188 -25.90 2.33 -4.78
CA SER A 188 -25.44 1.02 -5.24
C SER A 188 -23.92 0.93 -5.37
N VAL A 189 -23.41 -0.31 -5.46
CA VAL A 189 -21.98 -0.60 -5.52
C VAL A 189 -21.36 -0.02 -6.80
N GLU A 190 -22.10 -0.06 -7.91
CA GLU A 190 -21.67 0.38 -9.24
C GLU A 190 -21.48 1.91 -9.34
N GLU A 191 -22.05 2.67 -8.39
CA GLU A 191 -21.91 4.13 -8.31
C GLU A 191 -20.63 4.56 -7.58
N ILE A 192 -20.00 3.64 -6.84
CA ILE A 192 -18.72 3.85 -6.16
C ILE A 192 -17.59 3.41 -7.11
N GLN A 193 -16.81 4.38 -7.54
CA GLN A 193 -15.80 4.23 -8.58
C GLN A 193 -14.45 4.69 -8.06
N VAL A 194 -13.41 4.01 -8.52
CA VAL A 194 -12.03 4.38 -8.24
C VAL A 194 -11.73 5.76 -8.84
N GLY A 195 -11.01 6.58 -8.09
CA GLY A 195 -10.57 7.89 -8.50
C GLY A 195 -11.68 8.95 -8.57
N VAL A 196 -12.93 8.61 -8.23
CA VAL A 196 -14.00 9.58 -8.00
C VAL A 196 -14.00 10.00 -6.54
N GLY A 197 -14.20 11.29 -6.27
CA GLY A 197 -14.33 11.79 -4.91
C GLY A 197 -15.78 11.88 -4.43
N TYR A 198 -15.95 11.67 -3.13
CA TYR A 198 -17.22 11.55 -2.44
C TYR A 198 -17.22 12.38 -1.17
N TRP A 199 -18.33 13.07 -0.90
CA TRP A 199 -18.57 13.66 0.41
C TRP A 199 -19.27 12.69 1.33
N ILE A 200 -18.72 12.52 2.52
CA ILE A 200 -19.30 11.70 3.58
C ILE A 200 -19.42 12.55 4.84
N PHE A 201 -20.61 12.60 5.42
CA PHE A 201 -20.81 13.21 6.73
C PHE A 201 -20.71 12.14 7.82
N ALA A 202 -19.85 12.37 8.82
CA ALA A 202 -19.74 11.52 9.99
C ALA A 202 -20.10 12.31 11.25
N ALA A 203 -21.08 11.84 12.03
CA ALA A 203 -21.47 12.52 13.27
C ALA A 203 -20.41 12.41 14.37
N THR A 204 -19.63 11.33 14.34
CA THR A 204 -18.49 11.04 15.21
C THR A 204 -17.37 10.50 14.34
N GLU A 205 -16.17 10.35 14.91
CA GLU A 205 -15.09 9.63 14.22
C GLU A 205 -15.57 8.22 13.85
N LYS A 206 -15.34 7.82 12.59
CA LYS A 206 -15.73 6.50 12.09
C LYS A 206 -14.60 5.93 11.26
N ARG A 207 -14.20 4.71 11.58
CA ARG A 207 -13.26 3.93 10.79
C ARG A 207 -14.01 2.98 9.86
N ILE A 208 -13.63 2.95 8.59
CA ILE A 208 -14.14 2.04 7.56
C ILE A 208 -12.95 1.21 7.08
N GLU A 209 -13.06 -0.11 7.14
CA GLU A 209 -12.00 -1.01 6.68
C GLU A 209 -12.19 -1.31 5.20
N LEU A 210 -11.19 -0.98 4.39
CA LEU A 210 -11.21 -1.23 2.96
C LEU A 210 -10.27 -2.39 2.62
N VAL A 211 -10.86 -3.42 2.02
CA VAL A 211 -10.17 -4.58 1.48
C VAL A 211 -10.02 -4.33 -0.03
N PRO A 212 -8.79 -4.22 -0.57
CA PRO A 212 -8.56 -4.06 -1.99
C PRO A 212 -9.17 -5.21 -2.81
N ASP A 213 -9.81 -4.91 -3.95
CA ASP A 213 -10.22 -5.92 -4.94
C ASP A 213 -9.11 -6.06 -5.98
N MET A 214 -8.32 -7.11 -5.82
CA MET A 214 -7.16 -7.40 -6.65
C MET A 214 -7.52 -7.99 -8.02
N SER A 215 -8.80 -8.35 -8.24
CA SER A 215 -9.26 -8.85 -9.54
C SER A 215 -9.46 -7.73 -10.56
N GLN A 216 -9.44 -6.48 -10.11
CA GLN A 216 -9.68 -5.30 -10.94
C GLN A 216 -8.42 -4.43 -10.97
N MET A 217 -7.96 -4.08 -12.17
CA MET A 217 -6.95 -3.04 -12.31
C MET A 217 -7.62 -1.66 -12.22
N ALA A 218 -6.93 -0.68 -11.66
CA ALA A 218 -7.42 0.71 -11.67
C ALA A 218 -7.58 1.20 -13.11
N GLU A 219 -8.78 1.67 -13.46
CA GLU A 219 -9.07 2.26 -14.76
C GLU A 219 -8.64 3.74 -14.81
N ASP A 220 -8.34 4.22 -16.02
CA ASP A 220 -8.10 5.65 -16.25
C ASP A 220 -9.34 6.49 -15.90
N VAL A 221 -9.18 7.44 -14.97
CA VAL A 221 -10.23 8.40 -14.62
C VAL A 221 -10.39 9.43 -15.75
N LYS A 222 -11.55 9.44 -16.40
CA LYS A 222 -11.88 10.43 -17.44
C LYS A 222 -12.30 11.75 -16.80
N LEU A 223 -11.41 12.74 -16.84
CA LEU A 223 -11.76 14.12 -16.50
C LEU A 223 -12.67 14.73 -17.59
N VAL A 224 -13.77 15.37 -17.21
CA VAL A 224 -14.58 16.21 -18.11
C VAL A 224 -14.10 17.65 -18.07
N LYS A 225 -14.51 18.45 -19.06
CA LYS A 225 -14.26 19.90 -19.04
C LYS A 225 -14.99 20.53 -17.84
N GLY A 226 -14.31 21.42 -17.13
CA GLY A 226 -14.83 22.06 -15.91
C GLY A 226 -14.27 21.42 -14.64
N TRP A 227 -15.07 21.46 -13.58
CA TRP A 227 -14.71 20.94 -12.27
C TRP A 227 -14.98 19.44 -12.16
N ASN A 228 -13.96 18.71 -11.70
CA ASN A 228 -14.00 17.27 -11.44
C ASN A 228 -13.67 17.03 -9.97
N LEU A 229 -14.34 16.09 -9.33
CA LEU A 229 -14.01 15.65 -7.98
C LEU A 229 -13.30 14.30 -8.06
N VAL A 230 -11.99 14.28 -7.83
CA VAL A 230 -11.14 13.11 -8.06
C VAL A 230 -10.30 12.73 -6.84
N GLY A 231 -9.86 11.48 -6.79
CA GLY A 231 -8.91 10.97 -5.80
C GLY A 231 -7.55 10.66 -6.40
N ALA A 232 -6.52 10.63 -5.55
CA ALA A 232 -5.22 10.07 -5.91
C ALA A 232 -4.91 8.83 -5.06
N ASP A 233 -4.37 7.79 -5.69
CA ASP A 233 -3.91 6.60 -4.96
C ASP A 233 -2.75 6.94 -4.02
N ARG A 234 -2.66 6.21 -2.91
CA ARG A 234 -1.82 6.49 -1.73
C ARG A 234 -0.31 6.43 -1.99
N GLU A 235 0.13 5.86 -3.12
CA GLU A 235 1.54 5.48 -3.28
C GLU A 235 2.38 6.43 -4.15
N VAL A 236 1.76 7.22 -5.05
CA VAL A 236 2.51 8.15 -5.91
C VAL A 236 1.73 9.46 -6.09
N PRO A 237 2.32 10.64 -5.80
CA PRO A 237 1.76 11.92 -6.21
C PRO A 237 1.58 11.92 -7.74
N ALA A 238 0.35 11.75 -8.19
CA ALA A 238 0.05 11.76 -9.61
C ALA A 238 0.24 13.18 -10.16
N TRP A 239 1.09 13.32 -11.17
CA TRP A 239 1.08 14.53 -11.96
C TRP A 239 -0.17 14.49 -12.85
N LEU A 240 -1.04 15.50 -12.71
CA LEU A 240 -2.25 15.65 -13.52
C LEU A 240 -1.96 16.68 -14.62
N PRO A 241 -1.34 16.31 -15.75
CA PRO A 241 -0.90 17.28 -16.77
C PRO A 241 -2.06 18.05 -17.42
N LEU A 242 -3.28 17.55 -17.29
CA LEU A 242 -4.50 18.18 -17.82
C LEU A 242 -5.21 19.10 -16.80
N ALA A 243 -4.75 19.14 -15.55
CA ALA A 243 -5.31 19.98 -14.51
C ALA A 243 -4.71 21.39 -14.58
N LYS A 244 -5.57 22.41 -14.67
CA LYS A 244 -5.15 23.81 -14.52
C LYS A 244 -5.01 24.18 -13.05
N GLU A 245 -5.98 23.75 -12.24
CA GLU A 245 -6.06 24.06 -10.81
C GLU A 245 -6.48 22.80 -10.04
N ILE A 246 -5.87 22.58 -8.88
CA ILE A 246 -6.17 21.45 -7.99
C ILE A 246 -6.39 22.01 -6.59
N TYR A 247 -7.56 21.76 -6.00
CA TYR A 247 -7.89 22.15 -4.62
C TYR A 247 -8.11 20.92 -3.76
N VAL A 248 -7.49 20.90 -2.59
CA VAL A 248 -7.68 19.87 -1.57
C VAL A 248 -8.50 20.44 -0.42
N TRP A 249 -9.42 19.63 0.12
CA TRP A 249 -10.13 19.95 1.35
C TRP A 249 -9.33 19.47 2.55
N GLU A 250 -8.91 20.40 3.41
CA GLU A 250 -8.10 20.12 4.59
C GLU A 250 -8.52 21.05 5.72
N ALA A 251 -8.79 20.50 6.91
CA ALA A 251 -9.16 21.26 8.10
C ALA A 251 -10.30 22.29 7.88
N GLY A 252 -11.33 21.92 7.12
CA GLY A 252 -12.50 22.76 6.89
C GLY A 252 -12.34 23.85 5.84
N THR A 253 -11.26 23.86 5.05
CA THR A 253 -11.03 24.84 3.98
C THR A 253 -10.43 24.21 2.72
N TYR A 254 -10.62 24.86 1.58
CA TYR A 254 -9.96 24.48 0.34
C TYR A 254 -8.61 25.19 0.20
N ARG A 255 -7.59 24.42 -0.19
CA ARG A 255 -6.25 24.93 -0.47
C ARG A 255 -5.80 24.51 -1.86
N LEU A 256 -5.33 25.48 -2.65
CA LEU A 256 -4.71 25.22 -3.94
C LEU A 256 -3.40 24.44 -3.74
N THR A 257 -3.22 23.37 -4.52
CA THR A 257 -2.01 22.54 -4.53
C THR A 257 -1.51 22.36 -5.97
N PRO A 258 -0.18 22.32 -6.20
CA PRO A 258 0.36 22.05 -7.54
C PRO A 258 0.33 20.57 -7.93
N LYS A 259 -0.02 19.67 -7.00
CA LYS A 259 0.06 18.21 -7.21
C LYS A 259 -1.09 17.49 -6.52
N ALA A 260 -1.42 16.32 -7.08
CA ALA A 260 -2.32 15.39 -6.43
C ALA A 260 -1.70 14.89 -5.11
N ILE A 261 -2.49 14.84 -4.04
CA ILE A 261 -2.07 14.38 -2.72
C ILE A 261 -2.67 12.99 -2.52
N PRO A 262 -1.82 11.96 -2.37
CA PRO A 262 -2.25 10.59 -2.18
C PRO A 262 -3.26 10.44 -1.03
N GLY A 263 -4.35 9.71 -1.28
CA GLY A 263 -5.39 9.39 -0.28
C GLY A 263 -6.39 10.51 0.03
N LEU A 264 -6.32 11.66 -0.63
CA LEU A 264 -7.28 12.76 -0.46
C LEU A 264 -8.18 12.89 -1.69
N GLY A 265 -9.45 13.23 -1.47
CA GLY A 265 -10.32 13.73 -2.53
C GLY A 265 -10.01 15.20 -2.83
N MET A 266 -10.11 15.58 -4.10
CA MET A 266 -9.67 16.87 -4.59
C MET A 266 -10.50 17.36 -5.78
N TRP A 267 -10.66 18.68 -5.84
CA TRP A 267 -11.24 19.33 -7.00
C TRP A 267 -10.17 19.62 -8.04
N VAL A 268 -10.42 19.18 -9.27
CA VAL A 268 -9.55 19.37 -10.40
C VAL A 268 -10.30 20.11 -11.49
N TYR A 269 -9.78 21.28 -11.88
CA TYR A 269 -10.31 22.02 -13.02
C TYR A 269 -9.57 21.66 -14.31
N ARG A 270 -10.31 21.22 -15.32
CA ARG A 270 -9.83 20.95 -16.68
C ARG A 270 -10.43 21.98 -17.66
N GLU A 271 -9.59 22.67 -18.42
CA GLU A 271 -10.01 23.64 -19.44
C GLU A 271 -10.69 23.02 -20.68
#